data_AF-A0A9P8RPA0-F1
#
_entry.id   AF-A0A9P8RPA0-F1
#
_cell.length_a   1.000
_cell.length_b   1.000
_cell.length_c   1.000
_cell.angle_alpha   90.00
_cell.angle_beta   90.00
_cell.angle_gamma   90.00
#
_symmetry.space_group_name_H-M   'P 1'
#
loop_
_entity.id
_entity.type
_entity.pdbx_description
1 polymer ?
#
loop_
_entity_poly.entity_id
_entity_poly.type
_entity_poly.pdbx_seq_one_letter_code
_entity_poly.pdbx_strand_id
1 'polypeptide(L)'
;MAKRNARTAEDVDRFQMERVFEKHDTNQQIFNEVGQLVGSAINGRNVCIFAYGQTGSGKTHTMNYPWNEPNAPAGYVDFGIIPRSVEKISDFINTNQGIWELSISGKYIEIYAEKVYDLLRVETSTVRGKTVSAAPEVKVMYSKDNGLLAQASSNRRTRSTKGNAQSSRSHSLLTLQISARRVDGKGKQKTIGLLNLIDLAGSEEPDINDKASQQEGININLSLSELRKVLGQMADPKVKNISFRGSVLTKLLQTSLGTGCKTMMFVMLSPLKKDSKDTRSTLQFAMTAQQAKLKTSKAPPR
;
A
#
# COMPACT_ATOMS: atom_id res chain seq x y z
N MET A 1 38.59 -41.17 -2.75
CA MET A 1 38.56 -39.89 -1.99
C MET A 1 38.20 -38.76 -2.95
N ALA A 2 36.93 -38.35 -3.00
CA ALA A 2 36.49 -37.24 -3.84
C ALA A 2 36.82 -35.91 -3.14
N LYS A 3 37.62 -35.06 -3.79
CA LYS A 3 37.94 -33.72 -3.33
C LYS A 3 36.63 -32.92 -3.24
N ARG A 4 36.24 -32.55 -2.01
CA ARG A 4 35.25 -31.51 -1.75
C ARG A 4 35.75 -30.22 -2.41
N ASN A 5 35.05 -29.75 -3.44
CA ASN A 5 35.25 -28.40 -3.95
C ASN A 5 34.95 -27.41 -2.82
N ALA A 6 35.99 -26.70 -2.39
CA ALA A 6 35.87 -25.57 -1.48
C ALA A 6 35.02 -24.49 -2.16
N ARG A 7 33.92 -24.08 -1.52
CA ARG A 7 33.18 -22.88 -1.93
C ARG A 7 34.01 -21.65 -1.53
N THR A 8 34.66 -21.01 -2.49
CA THR A 8 35.32 -19.70 -2.28
C THR A 8 34.93 -18.73 -3.39
N ALA A 9 33.80 -18.08 -3.15
CA ALA A 9 33.35 -16.74 -3.50
C ALA A 9 32.10 -16.58 -2.63
N GLU A 10 31.85 -15.44 -1.97
CA GLU A 10 30.60 -15.28 -1.20
C GLU A 10 29.41 -15.69 -2.09
N ASP A 11 28.57 -16.60 -1.61
CA ASP A 11 27.43 -17.14 -2.35
C ASP A 11 26.41 -15.99 -2.50
N VAL A 12 26.57 -15.15 -3.51
CA VAL A 12 25.72 -13.97 -3.76
C VAL A 12 24.47 -14.41 -4.51
N ASP A 13 23.31 -14.32 -3.85
CA ASP A 13 22.02 -14.44 -4.53
C ASP A 13 21.78 -13.22 -5.42
N ARG A 14 21.35 -13.45 -6.66
CA ARG A 14 20.98 -12.38 -7.61
C ARG A 14 19.47 -12.38 -7.84
N PHE A 15 18.87 -11.20 -7.73
CA PHE A 15 17.45 -10.96 -7.97
C PHE A 15 17.28 -9.85 -9.01
N GLN A 16 16.34 -10.01 -9.94
CA GLN A 16 16.06 -9.02 -10.97
C GLN A 16 14.70 -8.36 -10.70
N MET A 17 14.70 -7.05 -10.53
CA MET A 17 13.49 -6.24 -10.33
C MET A 17 13.27 -5.31 -11.53
N GLU A 18 12.04 -4.83 -11.71
CA GLU A 18 11.72 -3.84 -12.75
C GLU A 18 12.48 -2.51 -12.53
N ARG A 19 12.67 -2.15 -11.26
CA ARG A 19 13.42 -0.98 -10.82
C ARG A 19 14.02 -1.22 -9.44
N VAL A 20 15.19 -0.64 -9.19
CA VAL A 20 15.87 -0.65 -7.88
C VAL A 20 16.11 0.80 -7.47
N PHE A 21 15.67 1.14 -6.26
CA PHE A 21 15.96 2.41 -5.60
C PHE A 21 17.02 2.17 -4.52
N GLU A 22 17.98 3.07 -4.41
CA GLU A 22 19.05 3.03 -3.44
C GLU A 22 18.73 3.89 -2.21
N LYS A 23 19.53 3.75 -1.15
CA LYS A 23 19.38 4.46 0.14
C LYS A 23 19.37 5.99 0.04
N HIS A 24 19.80 6.55 -1.08
CA HIS A 24 19.90 7.99 -1.30
C HIS A 24 18.77 8.53 -2.19
N ASP A 25 17.91 7.67 -2.72
CA ASP A 25 16.73 8.08 -3.46
C ASP A 25 15.67 8.64 -2.51
N THR A 26 15.23 9.85 -2.80
CA THR A 26 14.17 10.55 -2.06
C THR A 26 12.78 10.06 -2.49
N ASN A 27 11.77 10.23 -1.63
CA ASN A 27 10.39 9.96 -2.03
C ASN A 27 9.95 10.83 -3.22
N GLN A 28 10.52 12.03 -3.40
CA GLN A 28 10.29 12.83 -4.61
C GLN A 28 10.77 12.09 -5.87
N GLN A 29 12.01 11.58 -5.87
CA GLN A 29 12.57 10.86 -7.01
C GLN A 29 11.77 9.58 -7.30
N ILE A 30 11.42 8.83 -6.26
CA ILE A 30 10.56 7.65 -6.38
C ILE A 30 9.19 8.05 -6.99
N PHE A 31 8.57 9.12 -6.51
CA PHE A 31 7.27 9.57 -7.02
C PHE A 31 7.32 10.06 -8.47
N ASN A 32 8.43 10.65 -8.90
CA ASN A 32 8.61 11.06 -10.30
C ASN A 32 8.50 9.85 -11.25
N GLU A 33 8.98 8.68 -10.82
CA GLU A 33 8.87 7.44 -11.61
C GLU A 33 7.47 6.80 -11.54
N VAL A 34 6.85 6.77 -10.35
CA VAL A 34 5.59 6.03 -10.13
C VAL A 34 4.32 6.87 -10.32
N GLY A 35 4.44 8.20 -10.36
CA GLY A 35 3.31 9.14 -10.41
C GLY A 35 2.43 8.99 -11.65
N GLN A 36 2.92 8.39 -12.73
CA GLN A 36 2.10 8.04 -13.90
C GLN A 36 0.99 7.01 -13.60
N LEU A 37 1.16 6.20 -12.56
CA LEU A 37 0.11 5.29 -12.08
C LEU A 37 -1.05 6.09 -11.49
N VAL A 38 -0.77 7.14 -10.71
CA VAL A 38 -1.80 8.07 -10.22
C VAL A 38 -2.51 8.74 -11.40
N GLY A 39 -1.77 9.16 -12.43
CA GLY A 39 -2.36 9.66 -13.68
C GLY A 39 -3.24 8.63 -14.41
N SER A 40 -2.91 7.35 -14.33
CA SER A 40 -3.77 6.28 -14.86
C SER A 40 -5.09 6.19 -14.10
N ALA A 41 -5.09 6.39 -12.78
CA ALA A 41 -6.31 6.41 -11.97
C ALA A 41 -7.19 7.62 -12.31
N ILE A 42 -6.59 8.80 -12.47
CA ILE A 42 -7.31 10.01 -12.94
C ILE A 42 -7.99 9.77 -14.29
N ASN A 43 -7.34 9.01 -15.18
CA ASN A 43 -7.87 8.63 -16.50
C ASN A 43 -8.87 7.45 -16.46
N GLY A 44 -9.37 7.06 -15.29
CA GLY A 44 -10.42 6.04 -15.17
C GLY A 44 -9.94 4.60 -15.06
N ARG A 45 -8.67 4.36 -14.73
CA ARG A 45 -8.17 2.99 -14.50
C ARG A 45 -8.16 2.65 -13.01
N ASN A 46 -8.24 1.35 -12.71
CA ASN A 46 -7.97 0.86 -11.36
C ASN A 46 -6.46 0.73 -11.18
N VAL A 47 -5.96 1.23 -10.05
CA VAL A 47 -4.56 1.29 -9.70
C VAL A 47 -4.40 0.87 -8.25
N CYS A 48 -3.38 0.06 -7.98
CA CYS A 48 -2.99 -0.34 -6.64
C CYS A 48 -1.49 -0.18 -6.48
N ILE A 49 -1.07 0.55 -5.45
CA ILE A 49 0.33 0.70 -5.06
C ILE A 49 0.43 0.28 -3.61
N PHE A 50 1.25 -0.73 -3.32
CA PHE A 50 1.42 -1.19 -1.94
C PHE A 50 2.89 -1.41 -1.60
N ALA A 51 3.27 -1.07 -0.36
CA ALA A 51 4.60 -1.33 0.17
C ALA A 51 4.63 -2.61 1.01
N TYR A 52 5.62 -3.45 0.76
CA TYR A 52 5.79 -4.76 1.38
C TYR A 52 7.23 -4.98 1.84
N GLY A 53 7.43 -5.58 3.01
CA GLY A 53 8.74 -5.91 3.55
C GLY A 53 8.72 -6.04 5.07
N GLN A 54 9.86 -6.40 5.66
CA GLN A 54 10.02 -6.51 7.12
C GLN A 54 9.80 -5.19 7.86
N THR A 55 9.53 -5.24 9.15
CA THR A 55 9.48 -4.05 10.01
C THR A 55 10.81 -3.29 9.98
N GLY A 56 10.69 -1.97 10.00
CA GLY A 56 11.85 -1.08 9.92
C GLY A 56 12.43 -0.91 8.51
N SER A 57 11.96 -1.62 7.48
CA SER A 57 12.52 -1.50 6.12
C SER A 57 12.09 -0.27 5.33
N GLY A 58 11.29 0.63 5.91
CA GLY A 58 10.91 1.90 5.29
C GLY A 58 9.54 1.95 4.60
N LYS A 59 8.67 0.93 4.74
CA LYS A 59 7.31 0.94 4.15
C LYS A 59 6.50 2.21 4.44
N THR A 60 6.31 2.53 5.73
CA THR A 60 5.59 3.74 6.15
C THR A 60 6.34 5.01 5.74
N HIS A 61 7.67 4.96 5.68
CA HIS A 61 8.47 6.08 5.20
C HIS A 61 8.14 6.39 3.73
N THR A 62 8.24 5.40 2.85
CA THR A 62 7.92 5.56 1.43
C THR A 62 6.46 5.96 1.20
N MET A 63 5.52 5.37 1.94
CA MET A 63 4.10 5.63 1.70
C MET A 63 3.61 6.96 2.29
N ASN A 64 4.14 7.43 3.42
CA ASN A 64 3.58 8.58 4.15
C ASN A 64 4.58 9.68 4.59
N TYR A 65 5.90 9.45 4.68
CA TYR A 65 6.84 10.41 5.31
C TYR A 65 7.10 11.66 4.47
N PRO A 66 7.45 12.84 5.02
CA PRO A 66 7.20 13.30 6.38
C PRO A 66 5.82 13.93 6.37
N TRP A 67 4.80 13.10 6.57
CA TRP A 67 3.51 13.59 6.96
C TRP A 67 3.37 13.45 8.47
N ASN A 68 3.39 14.58 9.18
CA ASN A 68 3.22 14.63 10.64
C ASN A 68 4.32 13.87 11.42
N GLU A 69 5.56 13.73 10.91
CA GLU A 69 6.64 13.11 11.70
C GLU A 69 7.13 14.09 12.78
N PRO A 70 6.95 13.82 14.09
CA PRO A 70 7.33 14.75 15.15
C PRO A 70 8.81 15.09 15.16
N ASN A 71 9.65 14.19 14.61
CA ASN A 71 11.10 14.36 14.56
C ASN A 71 11.60 14.74 13.16
N ALA A 72 10.72 15.09 12.22
CA ALA A 72 11.16 15.63 10.94
C ALA A 72 11.93 16.94 11.17
N PRO A 73 13.13 17.12 10.57
CA PRO A 73 13.85 18.39 10.67
C PRO A 73 12.97 19.55 10.21
N ALA A 74 13.05 20.69 10.90
CA ALA A 74 12.27 21.88 10.53
C ALA A 74 12.51 22.24 9.05
N GLY A 75 11.45 22.29 8.26
CA GLY A 75 11.51 22.59 6.82
C GLY A 75 11.85 21.40 5.91
N TYR A 76 12.10 20.20 6.45
CA TYR A 76 12.32 18.99 5.64
C TYR A 76 10.98 18.36 5.24
N VAL A 77 10.71 18.32 3.94
CA VAL A 77 9.44 17.84 3.38
C VAL A 77 9.68 16.86 2.22
N ASP A 78 10.01 15.61 2.54
CA ASP A 78 10.11 14.54 1.54
C ASP A 78 8.86 13.65 1.44
N PHE A 79 7.71 14.25 1.13
CA PHE A 79 6.39 13.60 1.23
C PHE A 79 6.33 12.21 0.57
N GLY A 80 5.55 11.29 1.15
CA GLY A 80 5.46 9.91 0.68
C GLY A 80 4.54 9.81 -0.53
N ILE A 81 4.35 8.60 -1.01
CA ILE A 81 3.48 8.33 -2.16
C ILE A 81 2.04 8.79 -1.91
N ILE A 82 1.48 8.62 -0.71
CA ILE A 82 0.10 9.02 -0.37
C ILE A 82 -0.10 10.54 -0.49
N PRO A 83 0.61 11.39 0.28
CA PRO A 83 0.43 12.84 0.18
C PRO A 83 0.74 13.37 -1.22
N ARG A 84 1.80 12.89 -1.90
CA ARG A 84 2.11 13.29 -3.28
C ARG A 84 1.05 12.87 -4.29
N SER A 85 0.40 11.73 -4.09
CA SER A 85 -0.72 11.31 -4.96
C SER A 85 -1.91 12.24 -4.83
N VAL A 86 -2.25 12.65 -3.60
CA VAL A 86 -3.33 13.61 -3.35
C VAL A 86 -2.99 14.98 -3.92
N GLU A 87 -1.76 15.45 -3.77
CA GLU A 87 -1.26 16.68 -4.39
C GLU A 87 -1.36 16.62 -5.92
N LYS A 88 -0.88 15.55 -6.56
CA LYS A 88 -0.97 15.39 -8.01
C LYS A 88 -2.41 15.41 -8.53
N ILE A 89 -3.35 14.77 -7.81
CA ILE A 89 -4.77 14.80 -8.17
C ILE A 89 -5.31 16.22 -8.02
N SER A 90 -4.92 16.93 -6.96
CA SER A 90 -5.28 18.33 -6.72
C SER A 90 -4.81 19.26 -7.84
N ASP A 91 -3.56 19.12 -8.24
CA ASP A 91 -2.97 19.91 -9.33
C ASP A 91 -3.71 19.65 -10.64
N PHE A 92 -4.03 18.38 -10.92
CA PHE A 92 -4.83 18.05 -12.09
C PHE A 92 -6.19 18.76 -12.08
N ILE A 93 -6.87 18.81 -10.93
CA ILE A 93 -8.15 19.55 -10.79
C ILE A 93 -7.93 21.04 -11.09
N ASN A 94 -6.92 21.65 -10.49
CA ASN A 94 -6.67 23.08 -10.60
C ASN A 94 -6.26 23.50 -12.01
N THR A 95 -5.40 22.73 -12.67
CA THR A 95 -4.92 23.05 -14.03
C THR A 95 -5.99 22.80 -15.11
N ASN A 96 -7.03 22.00 -14.82
CA ASN A 96 -8.05 21.60 -15.79
C ASN A 96 -9.45 22.19 -15.49
N GLN A 97 -9.53 23.25 -14.68
CA GLN A 97 -10.78 23.94 -14.39
C GLN A 97 -11.47 24.41 -15.69
N GLY A 98 -12.79 24.27 -15.76
CA GLY A 98 -13.59 24.59 -16.95
C GLY A 98 -13.52 23.54 -18.07
N ILE A 99 -12.59 22.58 -18.01
CA ILE A 99 -12.53 21.45 -18.94
C ILE A 99 -13.08 20.19 -18.30
N TRP A 100 -12.70 19.94 -17.05
CA TRP A 100 -13.09 18.76 -16.30
C TRP A 100 -13.76 19.13 -14.98
N GLU A 101 -14.88 18.48 -14.68
CA GLU A 101 -15.47 18.43 -13.35
C GLU A 101 -15.03 17.12 -12.69
N LEU A 102 -14.33 17.23 -11.56
CA LEU A 102 -13.86 16.08 -10.80
C LEU A 102 -14.58 15.97 -9.46
N SER A 103 -14.87 14.73 -9.07
CA SER A 103 -15.37 14.37 -7.76
C SER A 103 -14.52 13.24 -7.20
N ILE A 104 -14.04 13.42 -5.98
CA ILE A 104 -13.26 12.43 -5.24
C ILE A 104 -14.11 11.94 -4.08
N SER A 105 -14.12 10.64 -3.86
CA SER A 105 -14.59 10.01 -2.63
C SER A 105 -13.60 8.93 -2.22
N GLY A 106 -13.62 8.49 -0.97
CA GLY A 106 -12.62 7.52 -0.56
C GLY A 106 -12.68 7.12 0.90
N LYS A 107 -11.98 6.05 1.22
CA LYS A 107 -11.89 5.54 2.59
C LYS A 107 -10.43 5.41 2.95
N TYR A 108 -10.11 5.71 4.21
CA TYR A 108 -8.81 5.37 4.77
C TYR A 108 -9.07 4.44 5.95
N ILE A 109 -8.66 3.19 5.82
CA ILE A 109 -8.89 2.17 6.84
C ILE A 109 -7.59 1.59 7.37
N GLU A 110 -7.66 1.10 8.60
CA GLU A 110 -6.64 0.29 9.24
C GLU A 110 -7.17 -1.13 9.45
N ILE A 111 -6.37 -2.14 9.14
CA ILE A 111 -6.61 -3.55 9.46
C ILE A 111 -5.63 -3.94 10.55
N TYR A 112 -6.15 -4.22 11.75
CA TYR A 112 -5.36 -4.69 12.89
C TYR A 112 -6.04 -5.90 13.50
N ALA A 113 -5.32 -7.01 13.61
CA ALA A 113 -5.83 -8.30 14.09
C ALA A 113 -7.16 -8.71 13.42
N GLU A 114 -7.21 -8.66 12.08
CA GLU A 114 -8.40 -8.94 11.25
C GLU A 114 -9.64 -8.08 11.56
N LYS A 115 -9.49 -6.99 12.32
CA LYS A 115 -10.52 -5.97 12.55
C LYS A 115 -10.25 -4.75 11.67
N VAL A 116 -11.33 -4.17 11.15
CA VAL A 116 -11.29 -2.97 10.30
C VAL A 116 -11.67 -1.74 11.11
N TYR A 117 -10.84 -0.70 11.00
CA TYR A 117 -11.03 0.59 11.63
C TYR A 117 -11.04 1.70 10.59
N ASP A 118 -11.98 2.63 10.70
CA ASP A 118 -12.02 3.83 9.88
C ASP A 118 -11.08 4.89 10.47
N LEU A 119 -10.09 5.31 9.68
CA LEU A 119 -9.12 6.35 10.06
C LEU A 119 -9.65 7.75 9.78
N LEU A 120 -10.69 7.94 8.96
CA LEU A 120 -11.25 9.27 8.66
C LEU A 120 -12.31 9.72 9.67
N ARG A 121 -12.69 8.85 10.61
CA ARG A 121 -13.69 9.17 11.62
C ARG A 121 -13.20 10.27 12.56
N VAL A 122 -14.01 11.32 12.74
CA VAL A 122 -13.82 12.31 13.80
C VAL A 122 -14.35 11.69 15.10
N GLU A 123 -13.50 11.49 16.10
CA GLU A 123 -13.95 11.06 17.42
C GLU A 123 -14.65 12.23 18.15
N THR A 124 -15.90 12.52 17.78
CA THR A 124 -16.76 13.37 18.60
C THR A 124 -17.25 12.54 19.78
N SER A 125 -16.58 12.65 20.93
CA SER A 125 -17.02 12.21 22.27
C SER A 125 -17.39 10.72 22.48
N THR A 126 -16.73 10.10 23.47
CA THR A 126 -17.16 8.94 24.29
C THR A 126 -17.56 7.59 23.67
N VAL A 127 -17.45 7.36 22.35
CA VAL A 127 -17.63 6.00 21.79
C VAL A 127 -16.31 5.42 21.28
N ARG A 128 -15.50 4.91 22.23
CA ARG A 128 -14.30 4.12 21.93
C ARG A 128 -14.68 2.84 21.16
N GLY A 129 -14.08 2.63 19.99
CA GLY A 129 -13.86 1.27 19.47
C GLY A 129 -15.05 0.50 18.90
N LYS A 130 -15.94 1.10 18.08
CA LYS A 130 -16.83 0.30 17.24
C LYS A 130 -16.05 -0.30 16.06
N THR A 131 -15.87 -1.63 16.07
CA THR A 131 -15.55 -2.43 14.89
C THR A 131 -16.61 -2.14 13.83
N VAL A 132 -16.21 -1.67 12.64
CA VAL A 132 -17.19 -1.46 11.57
C VAL A 132 -17.30 -2.76 10.77
N SER A 133 -18.50 -3.35 10.73
CA SER A 133 -18.80 -4.57 9.97
C SER A 133 -18.77 -4.34 8.45
N ALA A 134 -18.89 -3.08 8.02
CA ALA A 134 -18.68 -2.64 6.64
C ALA A 134 -17.91 -1.31 6.69
N ALA A 135 -16.76 -1.22 6.02
CA ALA A 135 -15.98 0.02 5.96
C ALA A 135 -16.89 1.16 5.44
N PRO A 136 -17.12 2.23 6.21
CA PRO A 136 -18.02 3.28 5.77
C PRO A 136 -17.43 3.93 4.52
N GLU A 137 -18.25 4.11 3.49
CA GLU A 137 -17.89 4.98 2.38
C GLU A 137 -17.87 6.41 2.90
N VAL A 138 -16.69 6.87 3.31
CA VAL A 138 -16.51 8.27 3.63
C VAL A 138 -16.42 9.02 2.30
N LYS A 139 -17.19 10.09 2.16
CA LYS A 139 -16.95 11.03 1.07
C LYS A 139 -15.73 11.85 1.49
N VAL A 140 -14.54 11.48 1.02
CA VAL A 140 -13.38 12.38 1.05
C VAL A 140 -13.73 13.55 0.14
N MET A 141 -14.46 14.53 0.66
CA MET A 141 -14.56 15.81 0.01
C MET A 141 -13.17 16.41 0.05
N TYR A 142 -12.56 16.48 -1.13
CA TYR A 142 -11.36 17.27 -1.32
C TYR A 142 -11.60 18.67 -0.73
N SER A 143 -10.89 18.99 0.35
CA SER A 143 -10.53 20.36 0.64
C SER A 143 -9.05 20.51 0.30
N LYS A 144 -8.64 21.70 -0.15
CA LYS A 144 -7.22 22.08 -0.25
C LYS A 144 -6.47 21.81 1.06
N ASP A 145 -7.21 21.75 2.17
CA ASP A 145 -6.70 21.29 3.44
C ASP A 145 -6.53 19.78 3.45
N ASN A 146 -5.27 19.41 3.36
CA ASN A 146 -4.64 18.19 3.86
C ASN A 146 -5.14 17.67 5.24
N GLY A 147 -6.05 18.38 5.92
CA GLY A 147 -6.65 18.05 7.21
C GLY A 147 -7.21 16.62 7.31
N LEU A 148 -7.81 16.05 6.26
CA LEU A 148 -8.31 14.66 6.30
C LEU A 148 -7.18 13.62 6.38
N LEU A 149 -6.09 13.81 5.64
CA LEU A 149 -4.90 12.95 5.73
C LEU A 149 -4.16 13.15 7.07
N ALA A 150 -4.10 14.39 7.56
CA ALA A 150 -3.53 14.72 8.88
C ALA A 150 -4.33 14.06 10.01
N GLN A 151 -5.66 14.12 9.95
CA GLN A 151 -6.56 13.48 10.88
C GLN A 151 -6.40 11.95 10.84
N ALA A 152 -6.40 11.35 9.66
CA ALA A 152 -6.22 9.90 9.53
C ALA A 152 -4.88 9.42 10.11
N SER A 153 -3.81 10.19 9.87
CA SER A 153 -2.49 9.91 10.43
C SER A 153 -2.47 10.04 11.95
N SER A 154 -3.14 11.07 12.50
CA SER A 154 -3.31 11.25 13.94
C SER A 154 -4.09 10.12 14.59
N ASN A 155 -5.18 9.67 13.94
CA ASN A 155 -6.00 8.55 14.39
C ASN A 155 -5.21 7.23 14.42
N ARG A 156 -4.39 6.97 13.40
CA ARG A 156 -3.48 5.80 13.36
C ARG A 156 -2.42 5.87 14.48
N ARG A 157 -1.86 7.06 14.74
CA ARG A 157 -0.85 7.27 15.79
C ARG A 157 -1.41 7.10 17.20
N THR A 158 -2.57 7.71 17.48
CA THR A 158 -3.22 7.63 18.81
C THR A 158 -3.54 6.20 19.22
N ARG A 159 -3.76 5.30 18.25
CA ARG A 159 -3.86 3.86 18.52
C ARG A 159 -2.50 3.24 18.84
N SER A 160 -1.45 3.65 18.11
CA SER A 160 -0.07 3.20 18.31
C SER A 160 0.48 3.51 19.70
N THR A 161 0.18 4.69 20.28
CA THR A 161 0.72 5.10 21.59
C THR A 161 0.15 4.33 22.78
N LYS A 162 -0.79 3.40 22.58
CA LYS A 162 -1.31 2.50 23.63
C LYS A 162 -0.43 1.28 23.94
N GLY A 163 0.81 1.25 23.45
CA GLY A 163 1.86 0.38 24.01
C GLY A 163 2.80 -0.29 23.03
N ASN A 164 2.68 -0.10 21.71
CA ASN A 164 3.58 -0.71 20.72
C ASN A 164 3.68 0.14 19.44
N ALA A 165 4.80 0.04 18.70
CA ALA A 165 4.96 0.68 17.40
C ALA A 165 3.98 0.08 16.35
N GLN A 166 2.70 0.44 16.42
CA GLN A 166 1.59 -0.25 15.73
C GLN A 166 1.63 -0.14 14.20
N SER A 167 2.37 0.80 13.61
CA SER A 167 2.57 0.83 12.14
C SER A 167 3.24 -0.44 11.61
N SER A 168 4.05 -1.13 12.43
CA SER A 168 4.60 -2.46 12.11
C SER A 168 3.55 -3.58 12.13
N ARG A 169 2.42 -3.35 12.79
CA ARG A 169 1.46 -4.36 13.22
C ARG A 169 0.07 -4.19 12.61
N SER A 170 -0.14 -3.16 11.80
CA SER A 170 -1.40 -2.93 11.10
C SER A 170 -1.18 -2.53 9.65
N HIS A 171 -2.10 -2.96 8.78
CA HIS A 171 -2.14 -2.53 7.39
C HIS A 171 -2.98 -1.27 7.29
N SER A 172 -2.53 -0.28 6.55
CA SER A 172 -3.34 0.89 6.24
C SER A 172 -3.62 0.98 4.74
N LEU A 173 -4.89 1.20 4.39
CA LEU A 173 -5.37 1.22 3.01
C LEU A 173 -6.13 2.52 2.77
N LEU A 174 -5.58 3.40 1.95
CA LEU A 174 -6.29 4.54 1.37
C LEU A 174 -6.84 4.13 0.00
N THR A 175 -8.16 4.16 -0.16
CA THR A 175 -8.83 3.98 -1.45
C THR A 175 -9.48 5.29 -1.86
N LEU A 176 -9.09 5.84 -3.00
CA LEU A 176 -9.71 7.00 -3.62
C LEU A 176 -10.43 6.59 -4.91
N GLN A 177 -11.71 6.93 -5.00
CA GLN A 177 -12.47 6.88 -6.24
C GLN A 177 -12.46 8.27 -6.88
N ILE A 178 -11.96 8.34 -8.11
CA ILE A 178 -11.81 9.57 -8.87
C ILE A 178 -12.80 9.52 -10.02
N SER A 179 -13.84 10.34 -9.97
CA SER A 179 -14.79 10.53 -11.06
C SER A 179 -14.45 11.81 -11.80
N ALA A 180 -14.14 11.73 -13.09
CA ALA A 180 -13.89 12.89 -13.93
C ALA A 180 -14.90 12.94 -15.10
N ARG A 181 -15.54 14.10 -15.26
CA ARG A 181 -16.52 14.38 -16.33
C ARG A 181 -16.06 15.58 -17.13
N ARG A 182 -15.99 15.46 -18.44
CA ARG A 182 -15.66 16.57 -19.33
C ARG A 182 -16.85 17.56 -19.43
N VAL A 183 -16.57 18.85 -19.38
CA VAL A 183 -17.57 19.93 -19.33
C VAL A 183 -17.35 21.08 -20.33
N ASP A 184 -16.27 21.07 -21.12
CA ASP A 184 -15.97 22.10 -22.13
C ASP A 184 -16.82 22.05 -23.41
N GLY A 185 -17.90 21.27 -23.43
CA GLY A 185 -18.73 21.05 -24.61
C GLY A 185 -18.09 20.15 -25.69
N LYS A 186 -16.82 19.74 -25.56
CA LYS A 186 -16.12 18.88 -26.53
C LYS A 186 -16.25 17.40 -26.18
N GLY A 187 -17.49 16.93 -26.09
CA GLY A 187 -17.85 15.53 -25.87
C GLY A 187 -18.42 15.24 -24.48
N LYS A 188 -18.79 13.97 -24.25
CA LYS A 188 -19.45 13.49 -23.01
C LYS A 188 -18.58 12.52 -22.21
N GLN A 189 -17.26 12.68 -22.27
CA GLN A 189 -16.33 11.75 -21.63
C GLN A 189 -16.54 11.74 -20.10
N LYS A 190 -16.81 10.56 -19.56
CA LYS A 190 -16.90 10.31 -18.12
C LYS A 190 -16.03 9.11 -17.77
N THR A 191 -15.20 9.27 -16.76
CA THR A 191 -14.29 8.23 -16.28
C THR A 191 -14.44 8.07 -14.77
N ILE A 192 -14.28 6.84 -14.30
CA ILE A 192 -14.23 6.52 -12.87
C ILE A 192 -13.03 5.60 -12.68
N GLY A 193 -12.03 6.07 -11.94
CA GLY A 193 -10.85 5.29 -11.58
C GLY A 193 -10.79 5.05 -10.08
N LEU A 194 -10.09 3.98 -9.70
CA LEU A 194 -9.82 3.65 -8.31
C LEU A 194 -8.32 3.71 -8.08
N LEU A 195 -7.89 4.41 -7.03
CA LEU A 195 -6.50 4.45 -6.57
C LEU A 195 -6.43 3.86 -5.17
N ASN A 196 -5.80 2.70 -5.04
CA ASN A 196 -5.50 2.07 -3.76
C ASN A 196 -4.04 2.31 -3.40
N LEU A 197 -3.78 2.95 -2.26
CA LEU A 197 -2.45 3.22 -1.72
C LEU A 197 -2.34 2.54 -0.35
N ILE A 198 -1.42 1.59 -0.24
CA ILE A 198 -1.43 0.63 0.87
C ILE A 198 -0.05 0.55 1.53
N ASP A 199 -0.02 0.73 2.85
CA ASP A 199 1.15 0.52 3.70
C ASP A 199 0.89 -0.73 4.54
N LEU A 200 1.52 -1.85 4.18
CA LEU A 200 1.33 -3.13 4.86
C LEU A 200 2.13 -3.19 6.17
N ALA A 201 1.69 -4.06 7.07
CA ALA A 201 2.45 -4.45 8.26
C ALA A 201 3.79 -5.14 7.90
N GLY A 202 4.65 -5.29 8.90
CA GLY A 202 5.91 -6.04 8.80
C GLY A 202 5.69 -7.53 8.52
N SER A 203 6.58 -8.11 7.71
CA SER A 203 6.53 -9.52 7.32
C SER A 203 7.39 -10.47 8.16
N GLU A 204 8.00 -9.97 9.24
CA GLU A 204 8.92 -10.73 10.09
C GLU A 204 8.23 -11.80 10.96
N GLU A 205 9.00 -12.83 11.29
CA GLU A 205 8.56 -13.90 12.20
C GLU A 205 8.41 -13.34 13.64
N PRO A 206 7.38 -13.75 14.39
CA PRO A 206 7.25 -13.35 15.78
C PRO A 206 8.36 -13.96 16.63
N ASP A 207 8.78 -13.25 17.68
CA ASP A 207 9.73 -13.80 18.63
C ASP A 207 9.09 -14.96 19.42
N ILE A 208 9.62 -16.17 19.19
CA ILE A 208 9.16 -17.41 19.85
C ILE A 208 9.37 -17.40 21.37
N ASN A 209 10.11 -16.44 21.93
CA ASN A 209 10.35 -16.34 23.36
C ASN A 209 9.36 -15.41 24.09
N ASP A 210 8.58 -14.61 23.35
CA ASP A 210 7.58 -13.69 23.92
C ASP A 210 6.16 -14.13 23.53
N LYS A 211 5.40 -14.62 24.52
CA LYS A 211 4.02 -15.09 24.32
C LYS A 211 3.05 -13.98 23.86
N ALA A 212 3.27 -12.73 24.27
CA ALA A 212 2.45 -11.60 23.82
C ALA A 212 2.76 -11.27 22.36
N SER A 213 4.05 -11.25 21.99
CA SER A 213 4.53 -11.10 20.61
C SER A 213 4.03 -12.23 19.69
N GLN A 214 3.98 -13.48 20.19
CA GLN A 214 3.43 -14.61 19.43
C GLN A 214 1.96 -14.42 19.09
N GLN A 215 1.12 -14.13 20.09
CA GLN A 215 -0.32 -14.02 19.86
C GLN A 215 -0.66 -12.85 18.92
N GLU A 216 0.10 -11.76 18.99
CA GLU A 216 -0.05 -10.60 18.11
C GLU A 216 0.50 -10.87 16.70
N GLY A 217 1.70 -11.43 16.61
CA GLY A 217 2.37 -11.77 15.35
C GLY A 217 1.62 -12.82 14.54
N ILE A 218 0.91 -13.76 15.18
CA ILE A 218 0.07 -14.76 14.50
C ILE A 218 -0.98 -14.07 13.60
N ASN A 219 -1.65 -13.03 14.07
CA ASN A 219 -2.71 -12.37 13.31
C ASN A 219 -2.17 -11.51 12.17
N ILE A 220 -1.06 -10.81 12.38
CA ILE A 220 -0.39 -10.04 11.32
C ILE A 220 0.12 -10.99 10.25
N ASN A 221 0.79 -12.07 10.67
CA ASN A 221 1.34 -13.06 9.77
C ASN A 221 0.26 -13.85 9.03
N LEU A 222 -0.94 -14.03 9.60
CA LEU A 222 -2.08 -14.60 8.87
C LEU A 222 -2.40 -13.77 7.62
N SER A 223 -2.61 -12.47 7.78
CA SER A 223 -3.01 -11.58 6.67
C SER A 223 -1.96 -11.54 5.55
N LEU A 224 -0.67 -11.47 5.90
CA LEU A 224 0.44 -11.48 4.94
C LEU A 224 0.68 -12.87 4.34
N SER A 225 0.50 -13.95 5.10
CA SER A 225 0.61 -15.31 4.59
C SER A 225 -0.48 -15.61 3.57
N GLU A 226 -1.71 -15.19 3.83
CA GLU A 226 -2.79 -15.31 2.85
C GLU A 226 -2.55 -14.44 1.62
N LEU A 227 -1.96 -13.24 1.76
CA LEU A 227 -1.53 -12.44 0.61
C LEU A 227 -0.44 -13.16 -0.21
N ARG A 228 0.58 -13.72 0.45
CA ARG A 228 1.64 -14.50 -0.21
C ARG A 228 1.07 -15.69 -0.97
N LYS A 229 0.13 -16.41 -0.36
CA LYS A 229 -0.59 -17.54 -0.95
C LYS A 229 -1.40 -17.14 -2.16
N VAL A 230 -2.18 -16.05 -2.09
CA VAL A 230 -2.95 -15.52 -3.22
C VAL A 230 -2.02 -15.18 -4.39
N LEU A 231 -0.93 -14.45 -4.15
CA LEU A 231 0.01 -14.08 -5.22
C LEU A 231 0.77 -15.30 -5.78
N GLY A 232 1.13 -16.27 -4.93
CA GLY A 232 1.70 -17.54 -5.39
C GLY A 232 0.73 -18.35 -6.25
N GLN A 233 -0.55 -18.40 -5.87
CA GLN A 233 -1.60 -19.03 -6.68
C GLN A 233 -1.82 -18.29 -8.00
N MET A 234 -1.68 -16.96 -8.03
CA MET A 234 -1.77 -16.17 -9.28
C MET A 234 -0.57 -16.37 -10.21
N ALA A 235 0.58 -16.75 -9.66
CA ALA A 235 1.78 -17.07 -10.43
C ALA A 235 1.73 -18.48 -11.04
N ASP A 236 0.99 -19.42 -10.43
CA ASP A 236 0.86 -20.78 -10.93
C ASP A 236 -0.19 -20.88 -12.07
N PRO A 237 0.21 -21.16 -13.32
CA PRO A 237 -0.72 -21.28 -14.44
C PRO A 237 -1.72 -22.45 -14.30
N LYS A 238 -1.47 -23.40 -13.39
CA LYS A 238 -2.37 -24.53 -13.14
C LYS A 238 -3.56 -24.13 -12.25
N VAL A 239 -3.44 -23.06 -11.48
CA VAL A 239 -4.50 -22.61 -10.56
C VAL A 239 -5.50 -21.72 -11.29
N LYS A 240 -6.73 -22.21 -11.44
CA LYS A 240 -7.81 -21.48 -12.12
C LYS A 240 -8.66 -20.61 -11.17
N ASN A 241 -8.83 -21.06 -9.93
CA ASN A 241 -9.70 -20.45 -8.92
C ASN A 241 -8.87 -20.04 -7.70
N ILE A 242 -8.87 -18.75 -7.41
CA ILE A 242 -8.07 -18.15 -6.32
C ILE A 242 -9.03 -17.58 -5.29
N SER A 243 -8.92 -18.04 -4.05
CA SER A 243 -9.77 -17.57 -2.96
C SER A 243 -9.11 -16.39 -2.27
N PHE A 244 -9.76 -15.23 -2.34
CA PHE A 244 -9.38 -14.04 -1.59
C PHE A 244 -10.01 -13.99 -0.20
N ARG A 245 -10.62 -15.09 0.27
CA ARG A 245 -11.41 -15.10 1.52
C ARG A 245 -10.58 -15.40 2.77
N GLY A 246 -9.30 -15.71 2.62
CA GLY A 246 -8.42 -16.16 3.71
C GLY A 246 -8.16 -15.09 4.78
N SER A 247 -8.20 -13.81 4.41
CA SER A 247 -8.03 -12.69 5.34
C SER A 247 -8.85 -11.48 4.91
N VAL A 248 -9.08 -10.54 5.81
CA VAL A 248 -9.69 -9.23 5.52
C VAL A 248 -8.86 -8.48 4.48
N LEU A 249 -7.52 -8.52 4.61
CA LEU A 249 -6.61 -7.91 3.65
C LEU A 249 -6.80 -8.46 2.23
N THR A 250 -6.79 -9.79 2.07
CA THR A 250 -6.97 -10.41 0.76
C THR A 250 -8.35 -10.14 0.17
N LYS A 251 -9.42 -10.12 0.99
CA LYS A 251 -10.77 -9.74 0.54
C LYS A 251 -10.80 -8.33 -0.04
N LEU A 252 -10.17 -7.37 0.64
CA LEU A 252 -10.11 -5.98 0.19
C LEU A 252 -9.23 -5.80 -1.04
N LEU A 253 -8.15 -6.58 -1.14
CA LEU A 253 -7.24 -6.58 -2.30
C LEU A 253 -7.80 -7.31 -3.52
N GLN A 254 -8.90 -8.05 -3.42
CA GLN A 254 -9.46 -8.81 -4.54
C GLN A 254 -9.73 -7.95 -5.78
N THR A 255 -10.20 -6.71 -5.60
CA THR A 255 -10.44 -5.78 -6.72
C THR A 255 -9.13 -5.26 -7.32
N SER A 256 -8.07 -5.17 -6.51
CA SER A 256 -6.74 -4.68 -6.89
C SER A 256 -5.86 -5.75 -7.52
N LEU A 257 -5.98 -7.00 -7.08
CA LEU A 257 -5.21 -8.15 -7.56
C LEU A 257 -6.02 -9.03 -8.53
N GLY A 258 -7.27 -8.67 -8.79
CA GLY A 258 -8.15 -9.42 -9.69
C GLY A 258 -7.98 -9.01 -11.14
N THR A 259 -8.97 -8.28 -11.66
CA THR A 259 -9.12 -8.03 -13.10
C THR A 259 -9.00 -6.53 -13.40
N GLY A 260 -8.18 -6.15 -14.38
CA GLY A 260 -8.16 -4.78 -14.93
C GLY A 260 -7.54 -3.69 -14.04
N CYS A 261 -6.81 -4.07 -12.99
CA CYS A 261 -6.06 -3.15 -12.14
C CYS A 261 -4.58 -3.12 -12.53
N LYS A 262 -3.99 -1.92 -12.56
CA LYS A 262 -2.53 -1.75 -12.61
C LYS A 262 -1.99 -1.83 -11.20
N THR A 263 -1.14 -2.81 -10.91
CA THR A 263 -0.64 -3.03 -9.56
C THR A 263 0.87 -2.92 -9.51
N MET A 264 1.37 -2.17 -8.53
CA MET A 264 2.77 -2.00 -8.22
C MET A 264 3.03 -2.35 -6.76
N MET A 265 4.10 -3.10 -6.53
CA MET A 265 4.57 -3.50 -5.20
C MET A 265 5.94 -2.87 -4.95
N PHE A 266 6.04 -2.00 -3.94
CA PHE A 266 7.35 -1.61 -3.40
C PHE A 266 7.88 -2.75 -2.53
N VAL A 267 9.09 -3.21 -2.84
CA VAL A 267 9.79 -4.25 -2.10
C VAL A 267 10.82 -3.59 -1.19
N MET A 268 10.50 -3.48 0.09
CA MET A 268 11.26 -2.71 1.08
C MET A 268 12.19 -3.63 1.87
N LEU A 269 13.49 -3.35 1.82
CA LEU A 269 14.54 -4.22 2.36
C LEU A 269 15.36 -3.54 3.46
N SER A 270 15.87 -4.32 4.41
CA SER A 270 16.86 -3.82 5.36
C SER A 270 18.27 -4.01 4.81
N PRO A 271 19.16 -3.01 4.91
CA PRO A 271 20.57 -3.16 4.52
C PRO A 271 21.41 -3.87 5.60
N LEU A 272 20.84 -4.20 6.76
CA LEU A 272 21.58 -4.71 7.90
C LEU A 272 21.85 -6.21 7.78
N LYS A 273 23.09 -6.64 8.07
CA LYS A 273 23.49 -8.06 8.02
C LYS A 273 22.61 -8.98 8.86
N LYS A 274 22.16 -8.50 10.04
CA LYS A 274 21.27 -9.25 10.94
C LYS A 274 19.91 -9.58 10.31
N ASP A 275 19.47 -8.79 9.34
CA ASP A 275 18.17 -8.90 8.68
C ASP A 275 18.27 -9.66 7.34
N SER A 276 19.43 -10.28 7.04
CA SER A 276 19.69 -10.97 5.78
C SER A 276 18.70 -12.09 5.46
N LYS A 277 18.23 -12.83 6.47
CA LYS A 277 17.21 -13.88 6.30
C LYS A 277 15.87 -13.30 5.83
N ASP A 278 15.40 -12.24 6.48
CA ASP A 278 14.13 -11.58 6.14
C ASP A 278 14.23 -10.88 4.78
N THR A 279 15.34 -10.20 4.50
CA THR A 279 15.62 -9.58 3.20
C THR A 279 15.58 -10.62 2.08
N ARG A 280 16.22 -11.78 2.26
CA ARG A 280 16.16 -12.89 1.29
C ARG A 280 14.74 -13.40 1.09
N SER A 281 13.98 -13.60 2.17
CA SER A 281 12.57 -14.05 2.12
C SER A 281 11.66 -13.05 1.40
N THR A 282 11.85 -11.76 1.64
CA THR A 282 11.13 -10.68 0.96
C THR A 282 11.44 -10.66 -0.54
N LEU A 283 12.73 -10.78 -0.92
CA LEU A 283 13.16 -10.84 -2.32
C LEU A 283 12.62 -12.08 -3.06
N GLN A 284 12.73 -13.26 -2.46
CA GLN A 284 12.19 -14.50 -3.04
C GLN A 284 10.69 -14.40 -3.29
N PHE A 285 9.95 -13.81 -2.35
CA PHE A 285 8.53 -13.59 -2.54
C PHE A 285 8.22 -12.55 -3.61
N ALA A 286 9.00 -11.48 -3.71
CA ALA A 286 8.84 -10.50 -4.78
C ALA A 286 9.01 -11.14 -6.17
N MET A 287 9.98 -12.06 -6.34
CA MET A 287 10.14 -12.81 -7.60
C MET A 287 8.90 -13.65 -7.94
N THR A 288 8.27 -14.28 -6.94
CA THR A 288 7.00 -15.00 -7.13
C THR A 288 5.86 -14.04 -7.46
N ALA A 289 5.74 -12.93 -6.74
CA ALA A 289 4.70 -11.93 -6.95
C ALA A 289 4.79 -11.29 -8.34
N GLN A 290 5.99 -11.08 -8.86
CA GLN A 290 6.22 -10.57 -10.22
C GLN A 290 5.65 -11.49 -11.31
N GLN A 291 5.58 -12.80 -11.06
CA GLN A 291 5.01 -13.78 -11.98
C GLN A 291 3.48 -13.84 -11.92
N ALA A 292 2.85 -13.18 -10.94
CA ALA A 292 1.41 -13.19 -10.77
C ALA A 292 0.72 -12.51 -11.96
N LYS A 293 -0.08 -13.27 -12.71
CA LYS A 293 -0.79 -12.74 -13.89
C LYS A 293 -2.08 -12.07 -13.47
N LEU A 294 -2.10 -10.73 -13.54
CA LEU A 294 -3.35 -9.98 -13.42
C LEU A 294 -4.21 -10.23 -14.66
N LYS A 295 -5.47 -10.58 -14.45
CA LYS A 295 -6.40 -10.76 -15.58
C LYS A 295 -6.65 -9.39 -16.19
N THR A 296 -6.43 -9.22 -17.49
CA THR A 296 -6.77 -7.96 -18.17
C THR A 296 -8.30 -7.83 -18.28
N SER A 297 -8.87 -6.66 -17.99
CA SER A 297 -10.26 -6.40 -18.38
C SER A 297 -10.33 -6.32 -19.90
N LYS A 298 -11.40 -6.84 -20.51
CA LYS A 298 -11.73 -6.48 -21.89
C LYS A 298 -11.91 -4.96 -21.92
N ALA A 299 -11.26 -4.27 -22.85
CA ALA A 299 -11.49 -2.84 -23.04
C ALA A 299 -13.01 -2.63 -23.24
N PRO A 300 -13.61 -1.59 -22.62
CA PRO A 300 -14.98 -1.23 -22.96
C PRO A 300 -15.05 -0.99 -24.48
N PRO A 301 -16.12 -1.43 -25.15
CA PRO A 301 -16.31 -1.11 -26.56
C PRO A 301 -16.21 0.41 -26.75
N ARG A 302 -15.45 0.81 -27.78
CA ARG A 302 -15.26 2.22 -28.16
C ARG A 302 -16.59 2.87 -28.51
#